data_AF-A0A356E3H8-F1
#
_entry.id   AF-A0A356E3H8-F1
#
_cell.length_a   1.000
_cell.length_b   1.000
_cell.length_c   1.000
_cell.angle_alpha   90.00
_cell.angle_beta   90.00
_cell.angle_gamma   90.00
#
_symmetry.space_group_name_H-M   'P 1'
#
loop_
_entity.id
_entity.type
_entity.pdbx_description
1 polymer ?
#
loop_
_entity_poly.entity_id
_entity_poly.type
_entity_poly.pdbx_seq_one_letter_code
_entity_poly.pdbx_strand_id
1 'polypeptide(L)'
;MQKFVLTLCLVVLCASLPLAAEPLKDYVPYEKDEFPLFTYKLRRAETLFLGSLVITLPVAMLVYSAARKTNLVPPPGSELQSFLVQGGIAASLSLGISIADFIIGEMGDR
;
A
#
# COMPACT_ATOMS: atom_id res chain seq x y z
N MET A 1 4.00 -23.57 -24.56
CA MET A 1 3.39 -24.42 -23.51
C MET A 1 3.36 -23.76 -22.15
N GLN A 2 4.49 -23.26 -21.62
CA GLN A 2 4.55 -22.59 -20.31
C GLN A 2 3.56 -21.41 -20.12
N LYS A 3 3.41 -20.54 -21.14
CA LYS A 3 2.45 -19.42 -21.09
C LYS A 3 0.99 -19.88 -21.01
N PHE A 4 0.67 -20.98 -21.69
CA PHE A 4 -0.68 -21.54 -21.71
C PHE A 4 -1.05 -22.17 -20.35
N VAL A 5 -0.09 -22.89 -19.75
CA VAL A 5 -0.24 -23.45 -18.40
C VAL A 5 -0.41 -22.35 -17.35
N LEU A 6 0.37 -21.26 -17.45
CA LEU A 6 0.22 -20.10 -16.56
C LEU A 6 -1.15 -19.43 -16.69
N THR A 7 -1.64 -19.20 -17.91
CA THR A 7 -2.99 -18.66 -18.10
C THR A 7 -4.07 -19.62 -17.61
N LEU A 8 -3.90 -20.93 -17.80
CA LEU A 8 -4.84 -21.93 -17.30
C LEU A 8 -4.88 -21.91 -15.75
N CYS A 9 -3.72 -21.88 -15.09
CA CYS A 9 -3.64 -21.77 -13.64
C CYS A 9 -4.28 -20.47 -13.13
N LEU A 10 -4.05 -19.34 -13.81
CA LEU A 10 -4.64 -18.05 -13.44
C LEU A 10 -6.18 -18.09 -13.57
N VAL A 11 -6.70 -18.68 -14.65
CA VAL A 11 -8.15 -18.81 -14.87
C VAL A 11 -8.77 -19.73 -13.82
N VAL A 12 -8.14 -20.86 -13.51
CA VAL A 12 -8.61 -21.79 -12.46
C VAL A 12 -8.61 -21.12 -11.09
N LEU A 13 -7.58 -20.31 -10.78
CA LEU A 13 -7.50 -19.54 -9.53
C LEU A 13 -8.60 -18.47 -9.45
N CYS A 14 -8.81 -17.71 -10.53
CA CYS A 14 -9.83 -16.66 -10.54
C CYS A 14 -11.27 -17.22 -10.53
N ALA A 15 -11.49 -18.40 -11.12
CA ALA A 15 -12.79 -19.04 -11.18
C ALA A 15 -13.18 -19.75 -9.87
N SER A 16 -12.22 -20.17 -9.04
CA SER A 16 -12.51 -20.82 -7.75
C SER A 16 -12.88 -19.84 -6.64
N LEU A 17 -12.45 -18.57 -6.73
CA LEU A 17 -12.75 -17.52 -5.76
C LEU A 17 -14.26 -17.28 -5.54
N PRO A 18 -15.10 -17.09 -6.58
CA PRO A 18 -16.53 -16.88 -6.38
C PRO A 18 -17.27 -18.17 -5.98
N LEU A 19 -16.74 -19.35 -6.34
CA LEU A 19 -17.40 -20.63 -6.07
C LEU A 19 -17.20 -21.10 -4.62
N ALA A 20 -16.14 -20.64 -3.96
CA ALA A 20 -15.84 -20.90 -2.55
C ALA A 20 -16.31 -19.76 -1.61
N ALA A 21 -16.90 -18.69 -2.15
CA ALA A 21 -17.41 -17.59 -1.35
C ALA A 21 -18.75 -17.98 -0.72
N GLU A 22 -18.82 -17.93 0.61
CA GLU A 22 -20.10 -18.02 1.32
C GLU A 22 -21.03 -16.89 0.86
N PRO A 23 -22.35 -17.15 0.74
CA PRO A 23 -23.30 -16.10 0.40
C PRO A 23 -23.18 -14.96 1.42
N LEU A 24 -23.13 -13.74 0.91
CA LEU A 24 -22.98 -12.54 1.74
C LEU A 24 -24.13 -12.51 2.75
N LYS A 25 -23.81 -12.63 4.05
CA LYS A 25 -24.82 -12.52 5.12
C LYS A 25 -25.51 -11.16 5.01
N ASP A 26 -26.80 -11.13 5.33
CA ASP A 26 -27.55 -9.87 5.40
C ASP A 26 -26.86 -8.89 6.34
N TYR A 27 -26.92 -7.59 6.00
CA TYR A 27 -26.26 -6.54 6.79
C TYR A 27 -26.84 -6.49 8.20
N VAL A 28 -25.99 -6.73 9.21
CA VAL A 28 -26.29 -6.52 10.62
C VAL A 28 -25.41 -5.36 11.11
N PRO A 29 -25.97 -4.33 11.76
CA PRO A 29 -25.18 -3.27 12.36
C PRO A 29 -24.20 -3.83 13.40
N TYR A 30 -22.95 -3.36 13.36
CA TYR A 30 -21.91 -3.84 14.27
C TYR A 30 -22.23 -3.54 15.74
N GLU A 31 -21.93 -4.50 16.60
CA GLU A 31 -21.99 -4.27 18.05
C GLU A 31 -20.83 -3.38 18.49
N LYS A 32 -21.03 -2.60 19.56
CA LYS A 32 -20.03 -1.61 20.03
C LYS A 32 -18.69 -2.24 20.42
N ASP A 33 -18.71 -3.52 20.81
CA ASP A 33 -17.54 -4.26 21.31
C ASP A 33 -17.07 -5.35 20.32
N GLU A 34 -17.61 -5.37 19.10
CA GLU A 34 -17.30 -6.40 18.10
C GLU A 34 -15.86 -6.29 17.57
N PHE A 35 -15.30 -5.07 17.58
CA PHE A 35 -13.93 -4.81 17.13
C PHE A 35 -13.04 -4.29 18.25
N PRO A 36 -11.84 -4.88 18.43
CA PRO A 36 -10.86 -4.34 19.36
C PRO A 36 -10.47 -2.90 19.01
N LEU A 37 -10.28 -2.04 20.01
CA LEU A 37 -9.95 -0.61 19.82
C LEU A 37 -8.70 -0.37 18.94
N PHE A 38 -7.73 -1.28 18.94
CA PHE A 38 -6.53 -1.14 18.10
C PHE A 38 -6.85 -1.22 16.60
N THR A 39 -7.92 -1.91 16.20
CA THR A 39 -8.31 -2.07 14.80
C THR A 39 -8.73 -0.74 14.18
N TYR A 40 -9.33 0.16 14.97
CA TYR A 40 -9.66 1.52 14.54
C TYR A 40 -8.38 2.34 14.28
N LYS A 41 -7.39 2.24 15.17
CA LYS A 41 -6.09 2.89 14.99
C LYS A 41 -5.36 2.36 13.75
N LEU A 42 -5.40 1.04 13.54
CA LEU A 42 -4.80 0.38 12.38
C LEU A 42 -5.48 0.80 11.06
N ARG A 43 -6.82 0.84 11.02
CA ARG A 43 -7.57 1.31 9.85
C ARG A 43 -7.24 2.74 9.47
N ARG A 44 -7.14 3.64 10.47
CA ARG A 44 -6.71 5.03 10.24
C ARG A 44 -5.29 5.09 9.67
N ALA A 45 -4.36 4.35 10.26
CA ALA A 45 -2.97 4.29 9.80
C ALA A 45 -2.84 3.78 8.35
N GLU A 46 -3.60 2.73 8.00
CA GLU A 46 -3.66 2.18 6.64
C GLU A 46 -4.23 3.19 5.65
N THR A 47 -5.33 3.86 6.00
CA THR A 47 -5.97 4.86 5.15
C THR A 47 -5.02 6.02 4.85
N LEU A 48 -4.29 6.49 5.87
CA LEU A 48 -3.31 7.56 5.70
C LEU A 48 -2.06 7.12 4.94
N PHE A 49 -1.59 5.90 5.18
CA PHE A 49 -0.48 5.32 4.42
C PHE A 49 -0.85 5.21 2.94
N LEU A 50 -1.87 4.43 2.61
CA LEU A 50 -2.29 4.21 1.22
C LEU A 50 -2.77 5.50 0.54
N GLY A 51 -3.46 6.37 1.29
CA GLY A 51 -3.92 7.66 0.79
C GLY A 51 -2.76 8.62 0.47
N SER A 52 -1.75 8.70 1.34
CA SER A 52 -0.57 9.54 1.08
C SER A 52 0.33 8.96 -0.01
N LEU A 53 0.36 7.63 -0.18
CA LEU A 53 1.18 6.95 -1.18
C LEU A 53 0.89 7.44 -2.61
N VAL A 54 -0.36 7.79 -2.90
CA VAL A 54 -0.78 8.35 -4.20
C VAL A 54 -0.03 9.65 -4.53
N ILE A 55 0.38 10.41 -3.51
CA ILE A 55 1.13 11.66 -3.67
C ILE A 55 2.63 11.43 -3.51
N THR A 56 3.06 10.64 -2.52
CA THR A 56 4.49 10.43 -2.27
C THR A 56 5.18 9.69 -3.41
N LEU A 57 4.46 8.82 -4.14
CA LEU A 57 4.99 8.07 -5.27
C LEU A 57 5.38 8.95 -6.48
N PRO A 58 4.51 9.80 -7.05
CA PRO A 58 4.92 10.71 -8.12
C PRO A 58 5.96 11.75 -7.66
N VAL A 59 5.89 12.22 -6.41
CA VAL A 59 6.90 13.14 -5.85
C VAL A 59 8.26 12.45 -5.78
N ALA A 60 8.33 11.22 -5.27
CA ALA A 60 9.56 10.44 -5.22
C ALA A 60 10.13 10.20 -6.63
N MET A 61 9.28 9.92 -7.62
CA MET A 61 9.70 9.77 -9.02
C MET A 61 10.32 11.05 -9.59
N LEU A 62 9.71 12.21 -9.35
CA LEU A 62 10.21 13.50 -9.80
C LEU A 62 11.55 13.86 -9.14
N VAL A 63 11.64 13.71 -7.81
CA VAL A 63 12.86 13.98 -7.05
C VAL A 63 13.98 13.04 -7.47
N TYR A 64 13.69 11.75 -7.62
CA TYR A 64 14.67 10.77 -8.09
C TYR A 64 15.16 11.11 -9.50
N SER A 65 14.26 11.48 -10.40
CA SER A 65 14.63 11.89 -11.76
C SER A 65 15.49 13.16 -11.80
N ALA A 66 15.21 14.13 -10.92
CA ALA A 66 16.03 15.34 -10.77
C ALA A 66 17.42 15.04 -10.18
N ALA A 67 17.49 14.19 -9.16
CA ALA A 67 18.75 13.75 -8.54
C ALA A 67 19.64 12.98 -9.53
N ARG A 68 19.03 12.23 -10.46
CA ARG A 68 19.73 11.56 -11.55
C ARG A 68 20.33 12.55 -12.56
N LYS A 69 19.58 13.59 -12.93
CA LYS A 69 20.07 14.63 -13.87
C LYS A 69 21.24 15.44 -13.32
N THR A 70 21.31 15.58 -12.01
CA THR A 70 22.38 16.31 -11.31
C THR A 70 23.58 15.42 -10.93
N ASN A 71 23.60 14.14 -11.37
CA ASN A 71 24.61 13.14 -11.03
C ASN A 71 24.79 12.89 -9.52
N LEU A 72 23.79 13.21 -8.70
CA LEU A 72 23.81 12.94 -7.26
C LEU A 72 23.59 11.46 -6.93
N VAL A 73 22.95 10.71 -7.84
CA VAL A 73 22.60 9.30 -7.64
C VAL A 73 23.12 8.45 -8.80
N PRO A 74 23.80 7.32 -8.54
CA PRO A 74 24.36 6.46 -9.57
C PRO A 74 23.28 5.91 -10.53
N PRO A 75 23.67 5.55 -11.77
CA PRO A 75 22.74 4.93 -12.71
C PRO A 75 22.24 3.58 -12.20
N PRO A 76 20.91 3.34 -12.24
CA PRO A 76 20.38 2.03 -11.91
C PRO A 76 20.85 1.02 -12.95
N GLY A 77 21.13 -0.21 -12.52
CA GLY A 77 21.53 -1.30 -13.41
C GLY A 77 20.35 -1.88 -14.20
N SER A 78 19.10 -1.62 -13.79
CA SER A 78 17.88 -2.05 -14.49
C SER A 78 16.68 -1.14 -14.18
N GLU A 79 15.68 -1.16 -15.06
CA GLU A 79 14.42 -0.43 -14.85
C GLU A 79 13.69 -0.88 -13.58
N LEU A 80 13.73 -2.17 -13.28
CA LEU A 80 13.12 -2.75 -12.08
C LEU A 80 13.80 -2.22 -10.81
N GLN A 81 15.12 -2.07 -10.82
CA GLN A 81 15.85 -1.47 -9.70
C GLN A 81 15.44 0.00 -9.49
N SER A 82 15.27 0.76 -10.56
CA SER A 82 14.78 2.14 -10.48
C SER A 82 13.38 2.22 -9.85
N PHE A 83 12.48 1.33 -10.27
CA PHE A 83 11.12 1.28 -9.74
C PHE A 83 11.10 0.90 -8.26
N LEU A 84 11.89 -0.11 -7.84
CA LEU A 84 11.97 -0.52 -6.44
C LEU A 84 12.53 0.59 -5.54
N VAL A 85 13.55 1.32 -5.99
CA VAL A 85 14.12 2.44 -5.23
C VAL A 85 13.09 3.55 -5.08
N GLN A 86 12.41 3.95 -6.16
CA GLN A 86 11.37 4.97 -6.12
C GLN A 86 10.20 4.56 -5.23
N GLY A 87 9.74 3.31 -5.35
CA GLY A 87 8.68 2.74 -4.51
C GLY A 87 9.07 2.68 -3.04
N GLY A 88 10.32 2.32 -2.73
CA GLY A 88 10.83 2.32 -1.36
C GLY A 88 10.89 3.72 -0.74
N ILE A 89 11.33 4.73 -1.50
CA ILE A 89 11.33 6.13 -1.06
C ILE A 89 9.88 6.60 -0.81
N ALA A 90 8.97 6.32 -1.73
CA ALA A 90 7.57 6.69 -1.60
C ALA A 90 6.90 6.04 -0.37
N ALA A 91 7.14 4.74 -0.17
CA ALA A 91 6.61 3.98 0.96
C ALA A 91 7.18 4.47 2.30
N SER A 92 8.48 4.76 2.37
CA SER A 92 9.09 5.29 3.61
C SER A 92 8.55 6.67 3.97
N LEU A 93 8.36 7.57 2.99
CA LEU A 93 7.73 8.87 3.21
C LEU A 93 6.29 8.73 3.69
N SER A 94 5.52 7.86 3.04
CA SER A 94 4.13 7.59 3.39
C SER A 94 3.99 6.99 4.80
N LEU A 95 4.89 6.08 5.17
CA LEU A 95 4.97 5.53 6.52
C LEU A 95 5.29 6.64 7.54
N GLY A 96 6.21 7.53 7.21
CA GLY A 96 6.54 8.70 8.05
C GLY A 96 5.33 9.61 8.30
N ILE A 97 4.49 9.84 7.28
CA ILE A 97 3.25 10.61 7.42
C ILE A 97 2.27 9.90 8.37
N SER A 98 2.08 8.59 8.20
CA SER A 98 1.19 7.79 9.05
C SER A 98 1.65 7.78 10.52
N ILE A 99 2.97 7.65 10.76
CA ILE A 99 3.56 7.72 12.11
C ILE A 99 3.41 9.12 12.70
N ALA A 100 3.65 10.17 11.93
CA ALA A 100 3.50 11.55 12.39
C ALA A 100 2.05 11.84 12.81
N ASP A 101 1.05 11.41 12.03
CA ASP A 101 -0.36 11.54 12.41
C ASP A 101 -0.68 10.75 13.68
N PHE A 102 -0.15 9.54 13.82
CA PHE A 102 -0.33 8.75 15.03
C PHE A 102 0.23 9.45 16.27
N ILE A 103 1.44 9.99 16.18
CA ILE A 103 2.10 10.71 17.28
C ILE A 103 1.31 11.97 17.63
N ILE A 104 0.87 12.76 16.64
CA ILE A 104 0.08 13.97 16.88
C ILE A 104 -1.27 13.63 17.50
N GLY A 105 -1.94 12.58 17.01
CA GLY A 105 -3.23 12.12 17.54
C GLY A 105 -3.13 11.67 18.99
N GLU A 106 -2.11 10.89 19.36
CA GLU A 106 -1.98 10.38 20.74
C GLU A 106 -1.45 11.45 21.71
N MET A 107 -0.64 12.41 21.25
CA MET A 107 -0.14 13.51 22.08
C MET A 107 -1.14 14.66 22.20
N GLY A 108 -2.03 14.85 21.21
CA GLY A 108 -3.04 15.92 21.19
C GLY A 108 -4.28 15.64 22.04
N ASP A 109 -4.52 14.38 22.42
CA ASP A 109 -5.62 13.96 23.31
C ASP A 109 -5.27 14.09 24.81
N ARG A 110 -4.28 14.92 25.17
CA ARG A 110 -3.97 15.33 26.56
C ARG A 110 -4.36 16.77 26.80
#